data_AF-A0ABC9TME4-F1
#
_entry.id   AF-A0ABC9TME4-F1
#
_cell.length_a   1.000
_cell.length_b   1.000
_cell.length_c   1.000
_cell.angle_alpha   90.00
_cell.angle_beta   90.00
_cell.angle_gamma   90.00
#
_symmetry.space_group_name_H-M   'P 1'
#
loop_
_entity.id
_entity.type
_entity.pdbx_description
1 polymer ?
#
loop_
_entity_poly.entity_id
_entity_poly.type
_entity_poly.pdbx_seq_one_letter_code
_entity_poly.pdbx_strand_id
1 'polypeptide(L)'
;MVKNELEAVSLTIIKNYFLGIREIHFPIYQKQFKQIDLALFIKLADFMEKLTDFEKSRFLRGYLKDLERTLNSFESGEYSQTVQRMIRDMKKEVKKIV
;
A
#
# COMPACT_ATOMS: atom_id res chain seq x y z
N MET A 1 11.98 2.33 20.69
CA MET A 1 12.47 1.87 19.36
C MET A 1 11.34 1.44 18.45
N VAL A 2 10.47 0.51 18.87
CA VAL A 2 9.35 -0.01 18.04
C VAL A 2 8.44 1.06 17.43
N LYS A 3 8.15 2.16 18.15
CA LYS A 3 7.29 3.24 17.64
C LYS A 3 7.89 3.94 16.40
N ASN A 4 9.17 4.29 16.43
CA ASN A 4 9.84 4.98 15.32
C ASN A 4 9.97 4.06 14.08
N GLU A 5 10.16 2.75 14.30
CA GLU A 5 10.21 1.77 13.21
C GLU A 5 8.83 1.58 12.56
N LEU A 6 7.76 1.51 13.36
CA LEU A 6 6.38 1.46 12.87
C LEU A 6 6.03 2.70 12.04
N GLU A 7 6.39 3.88 12.53
CA GLU A 7 6.17 5.15 11.82
C GLU A 7 6.92 5.18 10.49
N ALA A 8 8.19 4.79 10.47
CA ALA A 8 9.01 4.75 9.26
C ALA A 8 8.44 3.80 8.20
N VAL A 9 7.98 2.61 8.63
CA VAL A 9 7.34 1.62 7.72
C VAL A 9 6.03 2.17 7.16
N SER A 10 5.18 2.76 8.00
CA SER A 10 3.92 3.38 7.57
C SER A 10 4.15 4.50 6.55
N LEU A 11 5.10 5.42 6.82
CA LEU A 11 5.44 6.48 5.89
C LEU A 11 5.96 5.95 4.55
N THR A 12 6.75 4.87 4.58
CA THR A 12 7.29 4.26 3.36
C THR A 12 6.18 3.58 2.54
N ILE A 13 5.23 2.94 3.19
CA ILE A 13 4.04 2.36 2.54
C ILE A 13 3.20 3.46 1.88
N ILE A 14 2.91 4.55 2.61
CA ILE A 14 2.17 5.71 2.08
C ILE A 14 2.90 6.32 0.89
N LYS A 15 4.23 6.44 0.96
CA LYS A 15 5.05 6.92 -0.17
C LYS A 15 4.90 6.01 -1.39
N ASN A 16 5.01 4.69 -1.22
CA ASN A 16 4.87 3.73 -2.32
C ASN A 16 3.49 3.82 -2.97
N TYR A 17 2.44 4.03 -2.18
CA TYR A 17 1.07 4.22 -2.68
C TYR A 17 0.98 5.40 -3.66
N PHE A 18 1.46 6.57 -3.23
CA PHE A 18 1.41 7.76 -4.07
C PHE A 18 2.34 7.68 -5.29
N LEU A 19 3.50 7.02 -5.17
CA LEU A 19 4.38 6.77 -6.31
C LEU A 19 3.70 5.89 -7.36
N GLY A 20 3.00 4.83 -6.94
CA GLY A 20 2.23 3.97 -7.84
C GLY A 20 1.16 4.75 -8.61
N ILE A 21 0.36 5.58 -7.92
CA ILE A 21 -0.65 6.44 -8.56
C ILE A 21 -0.01 7.37 -9.60
N ARG A 22 1.10 8.03 -9.21
CA ARG A 22 1.80 8.99 -10.08
C ARG A 22 2.36 8.32 -11.33
N GLU A 23 3.04 7.19 -11.19
CA GLU A 23 3.69 6.48 -12.31
C GLU A 23 2.67 5.95 -13.33
N ILE A 24 1.46 5.66 -12.89
CA ILE A 24 0.34 5.23 -13.74
C ILE A 24 -0.24 6.39 -14.56
N HIS A 25 0.14 7.64 -14.26
CA HIS A 25 -0.35 8.84 -14.97
C HIS A 25 -1.89 8.89 -15.01
N PHE A 26 -2.55 8.57 -13.89
CA PHE A 26 -4.00 8.68 -13.79
C PHE A 26 -4.43 10.14 -14.05
N PRO A 27 -5.49 10.40 -14.86
CA PRO A 27 -6.48 9.46 -15.42
C PRO A 27 -6.20 8.95 -16.85
N ILE A 28 -5.07 9.34 -17.46
CA ILE A 28 -4.70 9.07 -18.87
C ILE A 28 -4.36 7.58 -19.11
N TYR A 29 -4.21 6.84 -18.01
CA TYR A 29 -3.83 5.45 -17.93
C TYR A 29 -4.60 4.43 -18.82
N GLN A 30 -3.89 3.40 -19.29
CA GLN A 30 -4.35 2.40 -20.26
C GLN A 30 -5.63 1.67 -19.83
N LYS A 31 -6.60 1.55 -20.77
CA LYS A 31 -7.94 1.00 -20.52
C LYS A 31 -7.96 -0.44 -19.97
N GLN A 32 -7.01 -1.31 -20.33
CA GLN A 32 -7.07 -2.74 -19.97
C GLN A 32 -6.98 -2.97 -18.45
N PHE A 33 -6.11 -2.23 -17.75
CA PHE A 33 -5.90 -2.37 -16.31
C PHE A 33 -6.54 -1.24 -15.49
N LYS A 34 -7.10 -0.22 -16.15
CA LYS A 34 -7.62 0.99 -15.47
C LYS A 34 -8.64 0.69 -14.38
N GLN A 35 -9.59 -0.20 -14.63
CA GLN A 35 -10.65 -0.49 -13.65
C GLN A 35 -10.11 -1.25 -12.43
N ILE A 36 -9.30 -2.28 -12.65
CA ILE A 36 -8.77 -3.12 -11.58
C ILE A 36 -7.70 -2.39 -10.75
N ASP A 37 -6.81 -1.63 -11.40
CA ASP A 37 -5.81 -0.80 -10.72
C ASP A 37 -6.50 0.29 -9.89
N LEU A 38 -7.53 0.94 -10.42
CA LEU A 38 -8.30 1.97 -9.70
C LEU A 38 -9.03 1.38 -8.48
N ALA A 39 -9.68 0.23 -8.63
CA ALA A 39 -10.34 -0.45 -7.52
C ALA A 39 -9.35 -0.77 -6.39
N LEU A 40 -8.12 -1.18 -6.75
CA LEU A 40 -7.05 -1.40 -5.78
C LEU A 40 -6.62 -0.10 -5.09
N PHE A 41 -6.44 1.00 -5.82
CA PHE A 41 -6.07 2.28 -5.21
C PHE A 41 -7.14 2.82 -4.25
N ILE A 42 -8.42 2.65 -4.59
CA ILE A 42 -9.53 3.00 -3.70
C ILE A 42 -9.47 2.15 -2.43
N LYS A 43 -9.33 0.83 -2.57
CA LYS A 43 -9.22 -0.08 -1.42
C LYS A 43 -8.02 0.23 -0.52
N LEU A 44 -6.89 0.62 -1.10
CA LEU A 44 -5.69 0.99 -0.34
C LEU A 44 -5.80 2.38 0.33
N ALA A 45 -6.63 3.28 -0.17
CA ALA A 45 -6.79 4.63 0.39
C ALA A 45 -7.22 4.60 1.87
N ASP A 46 -8.18 3.72 2.21
CA ASP A 46 -8.65 3.53 3.59
C ASP A 46 -7.53 3.09 4.54
N PHE A 47 -6.58 2.29 4.04
CA PHE A 47 -5.41 1.91 4.82
C PHE A 47 -4.45 3.08 4.98
N MET A 48 -4.19 3.84 3.92
CA MET A 48 -3.27 4.99 3.98
C MET A 48 -3.77 6.04 4.98
N GLU A 49 -5.07 6.32 5.00
CA GLU A 49 -5.69 7.22 5.99
C GLU A 49 -5.38 6.75 7.42
N LYS A 50 -5.63 5.47 7.72
CA LYS A 50 -5.41 4.88 9.05
C LYS A 50 -3.93 4.80 9.45
N LEU A 51 -3.03 4.64 8.48
CA LEU A 51 -1.59 4.62 8.72
C LEU A 51 -1.02 5.99 9.13
N THR A 52 -1.79 7.09 9.00
CA THR A 52 -1.37 8.42 9.47
C THR A 52 -1.54 8.65 10.98
N ASP A 53 -2.26 7.77 11.68
CA ASP A 53 -2.53 7.90 13.13
C ASP A 53 -1.35 7.34 13.97
N PHE A 54 -0.21 8.02 13.91
CA PHE A 54 1.07 7.61 14.52
C PHE A 54 1.06 7.62 16.05
N GLU A 55 0.17 8.41 16.68
CA GLU A 55 0.08 8.51 18.13
C GLU A 55 -0.38 7.19 18.77
N LYS A 56 -1.08 6.34 18.01
CA LYS A 56 -1.64 5.08 18.48
C LYS A 56 -0.89 3.85 17.96
N SER A 57 0.40 3.76 18.29
CA SER A 57 1.30 2.66 17.89
C SER A 57 0.75 1.23 18.07
N ARG A 58 -0.06 0.97 19.12
CA ARG A 58 -0.71 -0.34 19.35
C ARG A 58 -1.71 -0.69 18.24
N PHE A 59 -2.48 0.27 17.74
CA PHE A 59 -3.43 0.05 16.63
C PHE A 59 -2.71 0.02 15.29
N LEU A 60 -1.63 0.81 15.13
CA LEU A 60 -0.84 0.86 13.91
C LEU A 60 -0.30 -0.52 13.50
N ARG A 61 0.20 -1.30 14.46
CA ARG A 61 0.65 -2.68 14.19
C ARG A 61 -0.50 -3.60 13.73
N GLY A 62 -1.70 -3.41 14.27
CA GLY A 62 -2.90 -4.13 13.84
C GLY A 62 -3.25 -3.79 12.38
N TYR A 63 -3.29 -2.51 12.04
CA TYR A 63 -3.54 -2.06 10.67
C TYR A 63 -2.50 -2.56 9.68
N LEU A 64 -1.22 -2.60 10.05
CA LEU A 64 -0.16 -3.16 9.20
C LEU A 64 -0.35 -4.66 8.93
N LYS A 65 -0.84 -5.44 9.91
CA LYS A 65 -1.18 -6.85 9.71
C LYS A 65 -2.37 -7.04 8.77
N ASP A 66 -3.41 -6.22 8.90
CA ASP A 66 -4.56 -6.27 8.00
C ASP A 66 -4.21 -5.82 6.58
N LEU A 67 -3.32 -4.84 6.47
CA LEU A 67 -2.74 -4.44 5.19
C LEU A 67 -1.92 -5.57 4.58
N GLU A 68 -1.09 -6.27 5.37
CA GLU A 68 -0.31 -7.41 4.88
C GLU A 68 -1.21 -8.49 4.25
N ARG A 69 -2.27 -8.87 4.96
CA ARG A 69 -3.27 -9.84 4.47
C ARG A 69 -3.91 -9.36 3.17
N THR A 70 -4.29 -8.10 3.12
CA THR A 70 -4.90 -7.48 1.93
C THR A 70 -3.92 -7.50 0.75
N LEU A 71 -2.67 -7.09 0.96
CA LEU A 71 -1.63 -7.12 -0.07
C LEU A 71 -1.40 -8.54 -0.58
N ASN A 72 -1.37 -9.53 0.33
CA ASN A 72 -1.16 -10.94 -0.02
C ASN A 72 -2.34 -11.57 -0.76
N SER A 73 -3.55 -11.01 -0.66
CA SER A 73 -4.71 -11.45 -1.46
C SER A 73 -4.68 -11.03 -2.93
N PHE A 74 -3.82 -10.09 -3.32
CA PHE A 74 -3.71 -9.64 -4.69
C PHE A 74 -2.83 -10.58 -5.52
N GLU A 75 -3.39 -11.11 -6.62
CA GLU A 75 -2.71 -12.01 -7.53
C GLU A 75 -1.75 -11.27 -8.48
N SER A 76 -0.61 -11.91 -8.78
CA SER A 76 0.34 -11.37 -9.75
C SER A 76 -0.17 -11.57 -11.17
N GLY A 77 -0.09 -10.52 -11.99
CA GLY A 77 -0.48 -10.58 -13.41
C GLY A 77 -1.84 -9.95 -13.73
N GLU A 78 -2.69 -9.73 -12.72
CA GLU A 78 -4.00 -9.08 -12.91
C GLU A 78 -3.90 -7.55 -12.97
N TYR A 79 -2.83 -7.01 -12.41
CA TYR A 79 -2.56 -5.59 -12.34
C TYR A 79 -1.47 -5.20 -13.31
N SER A 80 -1.30 -3.91 -13.55
CA SER A 80 -0.16 -3.44 -14.33
C SER A 80 1.18 -3.65 -13.66
N GLN A 81 2.24 -3.61 -14.47
CA GLN A 81 3.60 -3.75 -13.97
C GLN A 81 3.93 -2.73 -12.87
N THR A 82 3.41 -1.50 -13.00
CA THR A 82 3.58 -0.45 -11.99
C THR A 82 2.88 -0.80 -10.68
N VAL A 83 1.60 -1.20 -10.73
CA VAL A 83 0.88 -1.62 -9.52
C VAL A 83 1.51 -2.87 -8.91
N GLN A 84 1.92 -3.84 -9.71
CA GLN A 84 2.60 -5.04 -9.23
C GLN A 84 3.91 -4.72 -8.51
N ARG A 85 4.68 -3.74 -9.01
CA ARG A 85 5.90 -3.26 -8.34
C ARG A 85 5.56 -2.60 -7.02
N MET A 86 4.58 -1.68 -7.01
CA MET A 86 4.10 -1.03 -5.79
C MET A 86 3.67 -2.04 -4.72
N ILE A 87 2.83 -3.01 -5.06
CA ILE A 87 2.37 -4.06 -4.14
C ILE A 87 3.57 -4.82 -3.56
N ARG A 88 4.54 -5.19 -4.41
CA ARG A 88 5.74 -5.91 -3.98
C ARG A 88 6.57 -5.10 -2.99
N ASP A 89 6.74 -3.81 -3.26
CA ASP A 89 7.52 -2.92 -2.38
C ASP A 89 6.80 -2.70 -1.05
N MET A 90 5.48 -2.50 -1.06
CA MET A 90 4.69 -2.46 0.18
C MET A 90 4.78 -3.77 0.98
N LYS A 91 4.69 -4.94 0.33
CA LYS A 91 4.84 -6.24 0.99
C LYS A 91 6.19 -6.38 1.69
N LYS A 92 7.27 -5.92 1.04
CA LYS A 92 8.62 -5.94 1.64
C LYS A 92 8.70 -5.05 2.87
N GLU A 93 8.09 -3.87 2.83
CA GLU A 93 8.10 -2.92 3.95
C GLU A 93 7.30 -3.45 5.15
N VAL A 94 6.09 -3.96 4.92
CA VAL A 94 5.23 -4.51 6.00
C VAL A 94 5.91 -5.69 6.72
N LYS A 95 6.61 -6.55 5.98
CA LYS A 95 7.35 -7.70 6.54
C LYS A 95 8.48 -7.35 7.51
N LYS A 96 8.91 -6.08 7.58
CA LYS A 96 9.90 -5.64 8.58
C LYS A 96 9.33 -5.61 10.01
N ILE A 97 8.01 -5.63 10.14
CA ILE A 97 7.28 -5.38 11.39
C ILE A 97 6.38 -6.55 11.80
N VAL A 98 5.82 -7.25 10.82
CA VAL A 98 4.84 -8.33 11.03
C VAL A 98 5.52 -9.65 11.36
#